data_AF-A0AAE1WM96-F1
#
_entry.id   AF-A0AAE1WM96-F1
#
_cell.length_a   1.000
_cell.length_b   1.000
_cell.length_c   1.000
_cell.angle_alpha   90.00
_cell.angle_beta   90.00
_cell.angle_gamma   90.00
#
_symmetry.space_group_name_H-M   'P 1'
#
loop_
_entity.id
_entity.type
_entity.pdbx_description
1 polymer ?
#
loop_
_entity_poly.entity_id
_entity_poly.type
_entity_poly.pdbx_seq_one_letter_code
_entity_poly.pdbx_strand_id
1 'polypeptide(L)'
;MDSMRVFSLWASLVCFLSIISYAGGQNKIFTVTDYGAVADGKTDSSQGFLNAWKGACATDGGVVAVPLGTFFVSGATFEDYWILFDEIDRLTIFGNGTFYGNGESAWPHNQCDKTLGCKKPPTSIKFHNVRNSVVRGINSVNSKMFHLNLHKCENVLLKNVDIIAPVDSPNTDGIHIGKSNGIEITASRISTGDDCISIGDGSTNINITSVFCGPGQGISIGSLGKYNNEEDVVGITVKNCTFSDTDNGLRVKTWAPSSMPVTVSTFTDHNVEDAVCPLAWRVRSWDQRCEVHKREGDFSNRSCSGCSMQQGQAMPGHTVRGA
;
A
#
# COMPACT_ATOMS: atom_id res chain seq x y z
N MET A 1 12.61 -3.43 22.45
CA MET A 1 12.91 -3.73 21.03
C MET A 1 12.08 -2.75 20.25
N ASP A 2 12.72 -1.66 19.85
CA ASP A 2 12.06 -0.54 19.19
C ASP A 2 11.83 -0.88 17.72
N SER A 3 10.61 -0.65 17.23
CA SER A 3 10.31 -0.72 15.80
C SER A 3 11.23 0.24 15.06
N MET A 4 11.56 -0.07 13.80
CA MET A 4 12.21 0.89 12.92
C MET A 4 11.24 2.04 12.61
N ARG A 5 11.17 3.01 13.52
CA ARG A 5 10.42 4.26 13.38
C ARG A 5 11.38 5.33 12.90
N VAL A 6 11.12 5.78 11.69
CA VAL A 6 11.75 6.95 11.11
C VAL A 6 11.01 8.17 11.67
N PHE A 7 11.61 8.88 12.64
CA PHE A 7 11.05 10.13 13.17
C PHE A 7 11.61 11.34 12.42
N SER A 8 10.74 12.30 12.11
CA SER A 8 11.09 13.69 11.82
C SER A 8 10.98 14.50 13.12
N LEU A 9 12.11 14.88 13.72
CA LEU A 9 12.11 15.70 14.93
C LEU A 9 11.92 17.18 14.54
N TRP A 10 10.68 17.64 14.46
CA TRP A 10 10.39 19.07 14.63
C TRP A 10 10.02 19.35 16.08
N ALA A 11 11.02 19.74 16.88
CA ALA A 11 10.80 20.34 18.19
C ALA A 11 11.84 21.44 18.45
N SER A 12 11.40 22.67 18.18
CA SER A 12 11.76 23.92 18.87
C SER A 12 13.23 24.21 19.16
N LEU A 13 13.87 24.95 18.25
CA LEU A 13 14.88 25.94 18.65
C LEU A 13 14.73 27.20 17.81
N VAL A 14 14.23 28.26 18.42
CA VAL A 14 14.36 29.63 17.90
C VAL A 14 15.86 29.93 17.84
N CYS A 15 16.44 29.95 16.65
CA CYS A 15 17.83 30.37 16.44
C CYS A 15 17.90 31.34 15.25
N PHE A 16 18.24 32.57 15.62
CA PHE A 16 18.68 33.73 14.85
C PHE A 16 18.94 33.56 13.35
N LEU A 17 18.39 34.51 12.59
CA LEU A 17 18.78 34.94 11.25
C LEU A 17 20.30 34.82 11.05
N SER A 18 20.71 33.78 10.34
CA SER A 18 22.01 33.72 9.69
C SER A 18 21.75 33.46 8.22
N ILE A 19 22.29 34.34 7.39
CA ILE A 19 22.23 34.31 5.94
C ILE A 19 22.92 33.01 5.50
N ILE A 20 22.15 31.99 5.11
CA ILE A 20 22.72 30.77 4.56
C ILE A 20 23.05 31.03 3.10
N SER A 21 24.35 31.11 2.83
CA SER A 21 24.92 30.97 1.50
C SER A 21 24.47 29.64 0.91
N TYR A 22 23.83 29.67 -0.26
CA TYR A 22 23.45 28.48 -1.02
C TYR A 22 24.73 27.84 -1.59
N ALA A 23 25.46 27.11 -0.75
CA ALA A 23 26.50 26.21 -1.20
C ALA A 23 25.80 24.91 -1.65
N GLY A 24 25.93 24.58 -2.93
CA GLY A 24 25.48 23.30 -3.49
C GLY A 24 26.27 22.14 -2.88
N GLY A 25 25.90 21.77 -1.65
CA GLY A 25 26.48 20.65 -0.92
C GLY A 25 25.94 19.34 -1.46
N GLN A 26 26.84 18.40 -1.78
CA GLN A 26 26.48 17.00 -2.01
C GLN A 26 25.73 16.47 -0.78
N ASN A 27 24.61 15.78 -0.99
CA ASN A 27 23.85 15.17 0.10
C ASN A 27 24.75 14.25 0.92
N LYS A 28 24.74 14.40 2.25
CA LYS A 28 25.55 13.57 3.14
C LYS A 28 25.02 12.14 3.15
N ILE A 29 25.92 11.17 2.95
CA ILE A 29 25.59 9.75 2.87
C ILE A 29 25.85 9.07 4.23
N PHE A 30 24.89 8.26 4.66
CA PHE A 30 24.88 7.51 5.91
C PHE A 30 24.71 6.02 5.57
N THR A 31 25.83 5.31 5.39
CA THR A 31 25.79 3.88 5.04
C THR A 31 25.47 3.05 6.26
N VAL A 32 24.44 2.19 6.21
CA VAL A 32 23.97 1.43 7.39
C VAL A 32 25.06 0.58 8.07
N THR A 33 26.06 0.12 7.31
CA THR A 33 27.21 -0.64 7.84
C THR A 33 28.15 0.19 8.71
N ASP A 34 28.26 1.49 8.44
CA ASP A 34 29.05 2.43 9.25
C ASP A 34 28.38 2.65 10.63
N TYR A 35 27.11 2.25 10.75
CA TYR A 35 26.29 2.37 11.95
C TYR A 35 26.01 1.01 12.62
N GLY A 36 26.68 -0.06 12.19
CA GLY A 36 26.63 -1.38 12.83
C GLY A 36 25.64 -2.37 12.21
N ALA A 37 25.02 -2.06 11.07
CA ALA A 37 24.27 -3.08 10.31
C ALA A 37 25.22 -4.12 9.71
N VAL A 38 24.83 -5.39 9.73
CA VAL A 38 25.63 -6.52 9.24
C VAL A 38 24.87 -7.26 8.14
N ALA A 39 25.50 -7.40 6.99
CA ALA A 39 24.91 -7.98 5.78
C ALA A 39 25.03 -9.52 5.73
N ASP A 40 24.69 -10.23 6.81
CA ASP A 40 24.79 -11.69 6.92
C ASP A 40 23.44 -12.43 6.91
N GLY A 41 22.34 -11.68 6.81
CA GLY A 41 20.97 -12.17 6.86
C GLY A 41 20.55 -12.79 8.20
N LYS A 42 21.34 -12.62 9.27
CA LYS A 42 21.15 -13.27 10.57
C LYS A 42 21.23 -12.30 11.74
N THR A 43 22.24 -11.44 11.73
CA THR A 43 22.46 -10.44 12.77
C THR A 43 21.43 -9.33 12.63
N ASP A 44 20.73 -9.03 13.71
CA ASP A 44 19.72 -7.97 13.73
C ASP A 44 20.37 -6.61 13.51
N SER A 45 20.07 -6.03 12.35
CA SER A 45 20.59 -4.77 11.86
C SER A 45 19.67 -3.59 12.14
N SER A 46 18.52 -3.79 12.79
CA SER A 46 17.53 -2.75 13.09
C SER A 46 18.15 -1.48 13.71
N GLN A 47 19.04 -1.64 14.69
CA GLN A 47 19.72 -0.50 15.32
C GLN A 47 20.66 0.24 14.36
N GLY A 48 21.34 -0.48 13.46
CA GLY A 48 22.21 0.13 12.46
C GLY A 48 21.45 1.00 11.48
N PHE A 49 20.29 0.52 11.02
CA PHE A 49 19.37 1.32 10.19
C PHE A 49 18.83 2.54 10.94
N LEU A 50 18.36 2.37 12.18
CA LEU A 50 17.86 3.47 13.02
C LEU A 50 18.92 4.55 13.26
N ASN A 51 20.16 4.15 13.52
CA ASN A 51 21.27 5.07 13.76
C ASN A 51 21.66 5.85 12.50
N ALA A 52 21.77 5.17 11.35
CA ALA A 52 22.03 5.81 10.06
C ALA A 52 20.92 6.80 9.71
N TRP A 53 19.67 6.39 9.91
CA TRP A 53 18.49 7.22 9.69
C TRP A 53 18.49 8.47 10.59
N LYS A 54 18.75 8.31 11.88
CA LYS A 54 18.88 9.44 12.83
C LYS A 54 19.98 10.42 12.38
N GLY A 55 21.09 9.91 11.87
CA GLY A 55 22.15 10.74 11.29
C GLY A 55 21.66 11.53 10.09
N ALA A 56 20.96 10.89 9.15
CA ALA A 56 20.41 11.54 7.96
C ALA A 56 19.40 12.64 8.30
N CYS A 57 18.47 12.39 9.23
CA CYS A 57 17.48 13.36 9.68
C CYS A 57 18.07 14.58 10.40
N ALA A 58 19.31 14.49 10.89
CA ALA A 58 20.01 15.65 11.48
C ALA A 58 20.62 16.58 10.40
N THR A 59 20.34 16.32 9.12
CA THR A 59 20.85 17.11 7.98
C THR A 59 19.71 17.54 7.07
N ASP A 60 19.91 18.61 6.32
CA ASP A 60 19.00 19.01 5.24
C ASP A 60 19.30 18.17 3.99
N GLY A 61 18.55 17.07 3.80
CA GLY A 61 18.66 16.22 2.61
C GLY A 61 19.63 15.02 2.72
N GLY A 62 19.81 14.44 3.91
CA GLY A 62 20.65 13.25 4.10
C GLY A 62 20.17 12.00 3.32
N VAL A 63 21.11 11.13 2.93
CA VAL A 63 20.84 9.87 2.22
C VAL A 63 21.26 8.70 3.09
N VAL A 64 20.32 7.81 3.42
CA VAL A 64 20.64 6.51 4.02
C VAL A 64 20.98 5.52 2.91
N ALA A 65 22.21 5.02 2.90
CA ALA A 65 22.67 4.07 1.90
C ALA A 65 22.64 2.63 2.46
N VAL A 66 21.97 1.74 1.74
CA VAL A 66 21.94 0.30 2.00
C VAL A 66 22.78 -0.38 0.93
N PRO A 67 23.99 -0.88 1.25
CA PRO A 67 24.82 -1.57 0.27
C PRO A 67 24.22 -2.92 -0.11
N LEU A 68 24.72 -3.53 -1.19
CA LEU A 68 24.30 -4.87 -1.59
C LEU A 68 24.57 -5.88 -0.47
N GLY A 69 23.57 -6.69 -0.16
CA GLY A 69 23.64 -7.71 0.88
C GLY A 69 22.26 -8.04 1.45
N THR A 70 22.23 -9.03 2.33
CA THR A 70 21.00 -9.41 3.06
C THR A 70 21.13 -8.94 4.49
N PHE A 71 20.20 -8.10 4.93
CA PHE A 71 20.15 -7.58 6.30
C PHE A 71 18.91 -8.16 6.99
N PHE A 72 19.11 -8.80 8.14
CA PHE A 72 17.99 -9.13 9.00
C PHE A 72 17.61 -7.89 9.80
N VAL A 73 16.35 -7.46 9.74
CA VAL A 73 15.85 -6.30 10.49
C VAL A 73 14.65 -6.76 11.30
N SER A 74 14.81 -6.84 12.62
CA SER A 74 13.69 -7.19 13.47
C SER A 74 12.64 -6.06 13.50
N GLY A 75 11.37 -6.43 13.60
CA GLY A 75 10.26 -5.49 13.84
C GLY A 75 9.87 -5.46 15.32
N ALA A 76 9.19 -4.39 15.76
CA ALA A 76 8.60 -4.40 17.09
C ALA A 76 7.44 -5.40 17.16
N THR A 77 7.40 -6.15 18.26
CA THR A 77 6.40 -7.20 18.50
C THR A 77 4.97 -6.68 18.73
N PHE A 78 4.78 -5.36 18.84
CA PHE A 78 3.50 -4.75 19.24
C PHE A 78 2.94 -3.71 18.25
N GLU A 79 3.63 -3.46 17.14
CA GLU A 79 3.19 -2.48 16.14
C GLU A 79 2.36 -3.14 15.04
N ASP A 80 1.55 -2.33 14.35
CA ASP A 80 0.80 -2.74 13.17
C ASP A 80 1.62 -2.64 11.87
N TYR A 81 2.94 -2.40 11.97
CA TYR A 81 3.89 -2.28 10.86
C TYR A 81 5.28 -2.85 11.21
N TRP A 82 6.05 -3.19 10.17
CA TRP A 82 7.47 -3.54 10.27
C TRP A 82 8.36 -2.31 10.08
N ILE A 83 8.13 -1.55 9.00
CA ILE A 83 8.85 -0.31 8.67
C ILE A 83 7.85 0.85 8.62
N LEU A 84 8.13 1.92 9.36
CA LEU A 84 7.32 3.15 9.33
C LEU A 84 8.16 4.33 8.87
N PHE A 85 7.69 5.02 7.84
CA PHE A 85 8.09 6.38 7.46
C PHE A 85 7.02 7.36 7.96
N ASP A 86 7.36 8.21 8.92
CA ASP A 86 6.41 9.09 9.61
C ASP A 86 6.78 10.57 9.49
N GLU A 87 5.79 11.39 9.16
CA GLU A 87 5.88 12.86 9.12
C GLU A 87 7.05 13.40 8.26
N ILE A 88 7.18 12.88 7.04
CA ILE A 88 8.28 13.23 6.13
C ILE A 88 7.77 14.06 4.95
N ASP A 89 8.44 15.15 4.66
CA ASP A 89 8.29 15.87 3.40
C ASP A 89 9.49 15.59 2.49
N ARG A 90 9.23 15.33 1.19
CA ARG A 90 10.24 15.06 0.15
C ARG A 90 11.07 13.78 0.36
N LEU A 91 10.44 12.70 0.84
CA LEU A 91 11.06 11.38 0.88
C LEU A 91 11.29 10.85 -0.54
N THR A 92 12.49 10.31 -0.80
CA THR A 92 12.76 9.53 -2.02
C THR A 92 13.31 8.16 -1.66
N ILE A 93 12.63 7.09 -2.08
CA ILE A 93 13.11 5.70 -1.96
C ILE A 93 13.36 5.13 -3.35
N PHE A 94 14.55 4.56 -3.57
CA PHE A 94 14.92 3.91 -4.83
C PHE A 94 16.08 2.93 -4.66
N GLY A 95 16.32 2.08 -5.66
CA GLY A 95 17.53 1.25 -5.73
C GLY A 95 17.31 -0.22 -6.11
N ASN A 96 16.09 -0.62 -6.47
CA ASN A 96 15.69 -1.99 -6.81
C ASN A 96 15.90 -3.03 -5.70
N GLY A 97 16.06 -2.57 -4.45
CA GLY A 97 16.14 -3.44 -3.27
C GLY A 97 14.84 -4.18 -3.01
N THR A 98 14.92 -5.23 -2.18
CA THR A 98 13.77 -6.07 -1.80
C THR A 98 13.50 -5.99 -0.31
N PHE A 99 12.25 -5.69 0.05
CA PHE A 99 11.72 -5.82 1.40
C PHE A 99 11.03 -7.18 1.54
N TYR A 100 11.67 -8.11 2.24
CA TYR A 100 11.14 -9.46 2.48
C TYR A 100 10.41 -9.53 3.82
N GLY A 101 9.07 -9.59 3.79
CA GLY A 101 8.22 -9.52 4.98
C GLY A 101 8.13 -10.81 5.80
N ASN A 102 8.66 -11.93 5.29
CA ASN A 102 8.59 -13.25 5.93
C ASN A 102 7.14 -13.63 6.34
N GLY A 103 6.21 -13.44 5.40
CA GLY A 103 4.79 -13.68 5.55
C GLY A 103 4.46 -15.13 5.91
N GLU A 104 5.22 -16.08 5.37
CA GLU A 104 5.07 -17.52 5.59
C GLU A 104 5.17 -17.92 7.07
N SER A 105 5.86 -17.12 7.90
CA SER A 105 5.92 -17.32 9.35
C SER A 105 4.63 -16.93 10.08
N ALA A 106 3.75 -16.14 9.46
CA ALA A 106 2.56 -15.58 10.09
C ALA A 106 1.25 -16.14 9.51
N TRP A 107 1.19 -16.44 8.21
CA TRP A 107 -0.05 -16.86 7.54
C TRP A 107 -0.74 -18.08 8.17
N PRO A 108 -0.03 -19.16 8.57
CA PRO A 108 -0.68 -20.32 9.21
C PRO A 108 -1.35 -20.00 10.56
N HIS A 109 -1.00 -18.86 11.16
CA HIS A 109 -1.47 -18.43 12.48
C HIS A 109 -2.41 -17.22 12.40
N ASN A 110 -2.65 -16.67 11.21
CA ASN A 110 -3.59 -15.59 11.03
C ASN A 110 -5.03 -16.12 11.09
N GLN A 111 -5.72 -15.86 12.20
CA GLN A 111 -7.11 -16.26 12.44
C GLN A 111 -8.06 -15.06 12.47
N CYS A 112 -7.66 -13.93 11.87
CA CYS A 112 -8.43 -12.68 11.94
C CYS A 112 -9.73 -12.71 11.11
N ASP A 113 -9.89 -13.73 10.28
CA ASP A 113 -11.13 -14.13 9.60
C ASP A 113 -12.11 -14.85 10.54
N LYS A 114 -11.61 -15.59 11.54
CA LYS A 114 -12.39 -16.49 12.40
C LYS A 114 -12.65 -15.94 13.81
N THR A 115 -11.76 -15.09 14.31
CA THR A 115 -11.76 -14.68 15.72
C THR A 115 -11.97 -13.18 15.88
N LEU A 116 -13.07 -12.80 16.54
CA LEU A 116 -13.30 -11.43 17.02
C LEU A 116 -12.17 -11.00 17.97
N GLY A 117 -11.56 -9.84 17.71
CA GLY A 117 -10.45 -9.34 18.52
C GLY A 117 -9.08 -9.92 18.19
N CYS A 118 -8.93 -10.62 17.06
CA CYS A 118 -7.64 -11.08 16.56
C CYS A 118 -6.62 -9.93 16.41
N LYS A 119 -5.39 -10.18 16.89
CA LYS A 119 -4.26 -9.26 16.67
C LYS A 119 -3.77 -9.41 15.23
N LYS A 120 -3.99 -8.38 14.43
CA LYS A 120 -3.53 -8.36 13.03
C LYS A 120 -2.00 -8.43 12.96
N PRO A 121 -1.44 -9.20 12.00
CA PRO A 121 -0.02 -9.13 11.70
C PRO A 121 0.40 -7.74 11.21
N PRO A 122 1.68 -7.39 11.32
CA PRO A 122 2.16 -6.09 10.87
C PRO A 122 2.16 -5.96 9.34
N THR A 123 1.80 -4.78 8.84
CA THR A 123 2.05 -4.31 7.47
C THR A 123 3.55 -4.23 7.21
N SER A 124 4.05 -4.56 6.02
CA SER A 124 5.50 -4.48 5.76
C SER A 124 6.03 -3.03 5.80
N ILE A 125 5.42 -2.12 5.03
CA ILE A 125 5.87 -0.73 4.94
C ILE A 125 4.69 0.21 5.08
N LYS A 126 4.76 1.11 6.07
CA LYS A 126 3.74 2.13 6.34
C LYS A 126 4.33 3.51 6.08
N PHE A 127 3.63 4.30 5.29
CA PHE A 127 3.85 5.73 5.09
C PHE A 127 2.74 6.45 5.82
N HIS A 128 3.08 7.23 6.84
CA HIS A 128 2.14 8.02 7.62
C HIS A 128 2.51 9.49 7.53
N ASN A 129 1.55 10.34 7.14
CA ASN A 129 1.78 11.79 7.05
C ASN A 129 2.98 12.16 6.15
N VAL A 130 3.17 11.43 5.05
CA VAL A 130 4.27 11.62 4.08
C VAL A 130 3.81 12.49 2.92
N ARG A 131 4.62 13.48 2.54
CA ARG A 131 4.26 14.51 1.56
C ARG A 131 5.29 14.70 0.45
N ASN A 132 4.85 15.05 -0.74
CA ASN A 132 5.70 15.43 -1.89
C ASN A 132 6.81 14.41 -2.17
N SER A 133 6.46 13.13 -2.17
CA SER A 133 7.42 12.03 -2.04
C SER A 133 7.37 11.06 -3.22
N VAL A 134 8.48 10.35 -3.44
CA VAL A 134 8.62 9.39 -4.53
C VAL A 134 9.16 8.06 -4.00
N VAL A 135 8.45 6.98 -4.28
CA VAL A 135 8.94 5.60 -4.07
C VAL A 135 9.01 4.94 -5.43
N ARG A 136 10.22 4.55 -5.85
CA ARG A 136 10.40 3.99 -7.19
C ARG A 136 11.37 2.83 -7.24
N GLY A 137 11.06 1.81 -8.04
CA GLY A 137 11.97 0.68 -8.21
C GLY A 137 12.28 0.00 -6.89
N ILE A 138 11.24 -0.50 -6.21
CA ILE A 138 11.39 -1.34 -5.02
C ILE A 138 10.59 -2.62 -5.21
N ASN A 139 11.02 -3.67 -4.52
CA ASN A 139 10.32 -4.95 -4.47
C ASN A 139 9.81 -5.17 -3.04
N SER A 140 8.57 -5.64 -2.88
CA SER A 140 8.00 -6.04 -1.58
C SER A 140 7.46 -7.45 -1.69
N VAL A 141 8.02 -8.37 -0.90
CA VAL A 141 7.79 -9.81 -1.05
C VAL A 141 7.26 -10.39 0.26
N ASN A 142 6.21 -11.21 0.16
CA ASN A 142 5.61 -11.97 1.25
C ASN A 142 5.35 -11.12 2.50
N SER A 143 4.48 -10.12 2.42
CA SER A 143 4.06 -9.42 3.63
C SER A 143 3.19 -10.31 4.52
N LYS A 144 3.23 -10.06 5.82
CA LYS A 144 2.37 -10.74 6.81
C LYS A 144 0.93 -10.24 6.77
N MET A 145 0.74 -9.02 6.25
CA MET A 145 -0.52 -8.29 6.09
C MET A 145 -0.37 -7.44 4.82
N PHE A 146 -0.74 -6.17 4.84
CA PHE A 146 -0.56 -5.29 3.68
C PHE A 146 0.93 -5.08 3.36
N HIS A 147 1.27 -5.03 2.08
CA HIS A 147 2.63 -4.74 1.66
C HIS A 147 2.99 -3.28 1.88
N LEU A 148 2.22 -2.35 1.29
CA LEU A 148 2.36 -0.91 1.47
C LEU A 148 1.07 -0.32 2.04
N ASN A 149 1.18 0.55 3.04
CA ASN A 149 0.05 1.31 3.59
C ASN A 149 0.37 2.81 3.57
N LEU A 150 -0.37 3.57 2.77
CA LEU A 150 -0.30 5.02 2.68
C LEU A 150 -1.47 5.61 3.46
N HIS A 151 -1.18 6.19 4.62
CA HIS A 151 -2.18 6.83 5.47
C HIS A 151 -1.86 8.30 5.67
N LYS A 152 -2.83 9.19 5.44
CA LYS A 152 -2.63 10.66 5.55
C LYS A 152 -1.50 11.19 4.67
N CYS A 153 -1.28 10.59 3.51
CA CYS A 153 -0.22 11.00 2.59
C CYS A 153 -0.74 12.04 1.58
N GLU A 154 0.14 12.90 1.10
CA GLU A 154 -0.19 13.94 0.13
C GLU A 154 0.85 14.02 -1.00
N ASN A 155 0.42 14.04 -2.26
CA ASN A 155 1.31 14.19 -3.41
C ASN A 155 2.46 13.14 -3.40
N VAL A 156 2.09 11.86 -3.47
CA VAL A 156 3.05 10.74 -3.43
C VAL A 156 2.97 9.92 -4.72
N LEU A 157 4.13 9.72 -5.35
CA LEU A 157 4.30 8.87 -6.53
C LEU A 157 4.89 7.51 -6.16
N LEU A 158 4.18 6.44 -6.47
CA LEU A 158 4.65 5.05 -6.45
C LEU A 158 4.87 4.59 -7.89
N LYS A 159 6.12 4.38 -8.29
CA LYS A 159 6.46 4.05 -9.68
C LYS A 159 7.34 2.81 -9.81
N ASN A 160 6.99 1.85 -10.67
CA ASN A 160 7.80 0.65 -10.85
C ASN A 160 8.04 -0.07 -9.51
N VAL A 161 6.94 -0.31 -8.81
CA VAL A 161 6.89 -1.02 -7.54
C VAL A 161 6.39 -2.43 -7.81
N ASP A 162 7.19 -3.42 -7.46
CA ASP A 162 6.86 -4.83 -7.66
C ASP A 162 6.45 -5.45 -6.32
N ILE A 163 5.24 -5.98 -6.24
CA ILE A 163 4.68 -6.58 -5.03
C ILE A 163 4.28 -8.03 -5.33
N ILE A 164 4.78 -8.96 -4.53
CA ILE A 164 4.55 -10.40 -4.75
C ILE A 164 4.27 -11.09 -3.42
N ALA A 165 3.16 -11.81 -3.35
CA ALA A 165 2.85 -12.82 -2.35
C ALA A 165 2.04 -13.97 -3.01
N PRO A 166 2.05 -15.18 -2.45
CA PRO A 166 1.22 -16.29 -2.94
C PRO A 166 -0.27 -15.94 -3.01
N VAL A 167 -1.01 -16.54 -3.94
CA VAL A 167 -2.45 -16.30 -4.09
C VAL A 167 -3.27 -16.71 -2.86
N ASP A 168 -2.76 -17.64 -2.06
CA ASP A 168 -3.37 -18.13 -0.82
C ASP A 168 -2.91 -17.38 0.43
N SER A 169 -2.10 -16.31 0.29
CA SER A 169 -1.66 -15.52 1.45
C SER A 169 -2.80 -14.64 1.99
N PRO A 170 -3.18 -14.78 3.26
CA PRO A 170 -4.37 -14.13 3.81
C PRO A 170 -4.16 -12.63 4.00
N ASN A 171 -5.04 -11.83 3.37
CA ASN A 171 -5.14 -10.38 3.57
C ASN A 171 -3.84 -9.61 3.28
N THR A 172 -3.14 -10.03 2.24
CA THR A 172 -1.90 -9.41 1.79
C THR A 172 -2.17 -8.34 0.74
N ASP A 173 -2.99 -7.33 1.06
CA ASP A 173 -3.25 -6.23 0.11
C ASP A 173 -1.93 -5.65 -0.40
N GLY A 174 -1.86 -5.33 -1.69
CA GLY A 174 -0.66 -4.77 -2.29
C GLY A 174 -0.40 -3.35 -1.79
N ILE A 175 -1.23 -2.41 -2.22
CA ILE A 175 -1.14 -1.01 -1.80
C ILE A 175 -2.48 -0.60 -1.18
N HIS A 176 -2.45 -0.37 0.13
CA HIS A 176 -3.58 0.19 0.86
C HIS A 176 -3.43 1.72 0.96
N ILE A 177 -4.47 2.46 0.62
CA ILE A 177 -4.52 3.93 0.69
C ILE A 177 -5.67 4.33 1.60
N GLY A 178 -5.44 5.22 2.56
CA GLY A 178 -6.51 5.81 3.39
C GLY A 178 -6.22 7.26 3.74
N LYS A 179 -7.27 8.09 3.78
CA LYS A 179 -7.19 9.52 4.14
C LYS A 179 -6.10 10.31 3.42
N SER A 180 -5.85 9.97 2.15
CA SER A 180 -4.70 10.49 1.39
C SER A 180 -5.15 11.25 0.14
N ASN A 181 -4.39 12.25 -0.29
CA ASN A 181 -4.72 13.10 -1.42
C ASN A 181 -3.61 13.14 -2.47
N GLY A 182 -3.94 12.98 -3.75
CA GLY A 182 -2.96 13.14 -4.83
C GLY A 182 -1.94 11.99 -4.84
N ILE A 183 -2.42 10.75 -4.85
CA ILE A 183 -1.56 9.56 -4.93
C ILE A 183 -1.52 9.07 -6.36
N GLU A 184 -0.32 8.92 -6.91
CA GLU A 184 -0.10 8.37 -8.24
C GLU A 184 0.59 7.01 -8.13
N ILE A 185 0.01 5.99 -8.76
CA ILE A 185 0.57 4.64 -8.86
C ILE A 185 0.75 4.33 -10.33
N THR A 186 1.98 4.05 -10.75
CA THR A 186 2.26 3.83 -12.17
C THR A 186 3.31 2.78 -12.48
N ALA A 187 3.13 2.06 -13.59
CA ALA A 187 4.09 1.10 -14.13
C ALA A 187 4.50 0.02 -13.11
N SER A 188 3.55 -0.47 -12.31
CA SER A 188 3.78 -1.39 -11.20
C SER A 188 3.15 -2.75 -11.46
N ARG A 189 3.69 -3.81 -10.83
CA ARG A 189 3.15 -5.17 -10.92
C ARG A 189 2.85 -5.68 -9.52
N ILE A 190 1.62 -6.12 -9.31
CA ILE A 190 1.12 -6.51 -7.99
C ILE A 190 0.41 -7.85 -8.10
N SER A 191 0.92 -8.82 -7.36
CA SER A 191 0.41 -10.20 -7.30
C SER A 191 0.30 -10.60 -5.83
N THR A 192 -0.91 -10.81 -5.31
CA THR A 192 -1.13 -11.10 -3.88
C THR A 192 -2.34 -12.01 -3.67
N GLY A 193 -2.62 -12.41 -2.43
CA GLY A 193 -3.84 -13.15 -2.07
C GLY A 193 -5.06 -12.27 -1.74
N ASP A 194 -4.97 -10.95 -1.84
CA ASP A 194 -6.09 -10.03 -1.56
C ASP A 194 -6.11 -8.86 -2.57
N ASP A 195 -6.64 -7.70 -2.20
CA ASP A 195 -6.72 -6.54 -3.09
C ASP A 195 -5.33 -6.16 -3.65
N CYS A 196 -5.26 -5.98 -4.96
CA CYS A 196 -4.10 -5.40 -5.64
C CYS A 196 -3.84 -3.99 -5.10
N ILE A 197 -4.88 -3.15 -5.10
CA ILE A 197 -4.88 -1.82 -4.51
C ILE A 197 -6.21 -1.64 -3.78
N SER A 198 -6.18 -1.27 -2.50
CA SER A 198 -7.37 -0.98 -1.70
C SER A 198 -7.40 0.50 -1.29
N ILE A 199 -8.56 1.15 -1.45
CA ILE A 199 -8.76 2.59 -1.23
C ILE A 199 -9.82 2.79 -0.15
N GLY A 200 -9.40 3.20 1.04
CA GLY A 200 -10.24 3.51 2.19
C GLY A 200 -10.77 4.95 2.21
N ASP A 201 -11.49 5.26 3.29
CA ASP A 201 -12.18 6.53 3.52
C ASP A 201 -11.26 7.76 3.44
N GLY A 202 -11.83 8.91 3.09
CA GLY A 202 -11.13 10.19 3.01
C GLY A 202 -10.05 10.29 1.93
N SER A 203 -10.00 9.32 1.01
CA SER A 203 -9.00 9.30 -0.06
C SER A 203 -9.50 10.08 -1.27
N THR A 204 -8.68 11.01 -1.77
CA THR A 204 -9.02 11.88 -2.90
C THR A 204 -7.93 11.95 -3.95
N ASN A 205 -8.32 12.18 -5.22
CA ASN A 205 -7.39 12.38 -6.34
C ASN A 205 -6.36 11.24 -6.46
N ILE A 206 -6.84 10.01 -6.61
CA ILE A 206 -6.01 8.82 -6.75
C ILE A 206 -5.94 8.43 -8.22
N ASN A 207 -4.73 8.36 -8.77
CA ASN A 207 -4.50 8.01 -10.17
C ASN A 207 -3.69 6.71 -10.27
N ILE A 208 -4.27 5.69 -10.90
CA ILE A 208 -3.68 4.36 -11.07
C ILE A 208 -3.52 4.11 -12.56
N THR A 209 -2.29 3.99 -13.04
CA THR A 209 -2.02 3.90 -14.48
C THR A 209 -1.02 2.81 -14.81
N SER A 210 -1.24 2.04 -15.87
CA SER A 210 -0.26 1.04 -16.32
C SER A 210 0.14 0.05 -15.21
N VAL A 211 -0.83 -0.41 -14.42
CA VAL A 211 -0.62 -1.38 -13.34
C VAL A 211 -1.09 -2.76 -13.81
N PHE A 212 -0.25 -3.76 -13.59
CA PHE A 212 -0.65 -5.16 -13.69
C PHE A 212 -1.08 -5.65 -12.30
N CYS A 213 -2.33 -6.12 -12.20
CA CYS A 213 -2.92 -6.69 -10.99
C CYS A 213 -3.23 -8.17 -11.23
N GLY A 214 -2.59 -9.08 -10.51
CA GLY A 214 -2.89 -10.49 -10.72
C GLY A 214 -1.82 -11.47 -10.28
N PRO A 215 -2.18 -12.60 -9.63
CA PRO A 215 -3.50 -12.93 -9.09
C PRO A 215 -3.91 -12.04 -7.89
N GLY A 216 -5.16 -12.13 -7.44
CA GLY A 216 -5.68 -11.42 -6.25
C GLY A 216 -7.13 -10.94 -6.37
N GLN A 217 -7.56 -9.95 -5.59
CA GLN A 217 -8.96 -9.48 -5.58
C GLN A 217 -9.24 -8.25 -6.46
N GLY A 218 -8.23 -7.75 -7.19
CA GLY A 218 -8.35 -6.58 -8.05
C GLY A 218 -8.18 -5.26 -7.31
N ILE A 219 -8.66 -4.15 -7.88
CA ILE A 219 -8.61 -2.83 -7.27
C ILE A 219 -9.94 -2.55 -6.58
N SER A 220 -9.90 -2.27 -5.29
CA SER A 220 -11.11 -2.09 -4.48
C SER A 220 -11.18 -0.73 -3.81
N ILE A 221 -12.34 -0.08 -3.88
CA ILE A 221 -12.72 1.01 -2.98
C ILE A 221 -13.50 0.43 -1.80
N GLY A 222 -13.05 0.75 -0.59
CA GLY A 222 -13.62 0.28 0.66
C GLY A 222 -12.91 -0.94 1.27
N SER A 223 -13.52 -1.62 2.24
CA SER A 223 -14.94 -1.48 2.59
C SER A 223 -15.25 -0.17 3.33
N LEU A 224 -16.26 0.57 2.84
CA LEU A 224 -16.75 1.81 3.44
C LEU A 224 -18.02 1.57 4.27
N GLY A 225 -18.40 2.52 5.12
CA GLY A 225 -19.60 2.53 5.94
C GLY A 225 -19.53 1.68 7.22
N LYS A 226 -18.33 1.23 7.64
CA LYS A 226 -18.15 0.39 8.83
C LYS A 226 -18.03 1.23 10.10
N TYR A 227 -17.28 2.32 10.01
CA TYR A 227 -16.98 3.20 11.13
C TYR A 227 -17.84 4.46 11.07
N ASN A 228 -18.05 5.07 12.24
CA ASN A 228 -18.69 6.38 12.30
C ASN A 228 -17.73 7.44 11.75
N ASN A 229 -18.26 8.44 11.06
CA ASN A 229 -17.50 9.57 10.50
C ASN A 229 -16.45 9.18 9.46
N GLU A 230 -16.71 8.13 8.67
CA GLU A 230 -15.94 7.90 7.45
C GLU A 230 -16.12 9.06 6.48
N GLU A 231 -15.03 9.47 5.84
CA GLU A 231 -15.01 10.55 4.86
C GLU A 231 -15.19 9.99 3.43
N ASP A 232 -15.70 10.84 2.54
CA ASP A 232 -15.94 10.48 1.13
C ASP A 232 -14.65 10.07 0.40
N VAL A 233 -14.83 9.25 -0.64
CA VAL A 233 -13.77 8.87 -1.59
C VAL A 233 -14.06 9.50 -2.94
N VAL A 234 -13.17 10.38 -3.42
CA VAL A 234 -13.47 11.25 -4.57
C VAL A 234 -12.32 11.32 -5.56
N GLY A 235 -12.61 11.23 -6.85
CA GLY A 235 -11.62 11.47 -7.90
C GLY A 235 -10.64 10.31 -8.05
N ILE A 236 -11.17 9.13 -8.38
CA ILE A 236 -10.38 7.92 -8.60
C ILE A 236 -10.31 7.65 -10.10
N THR A 237 -9.10 7.61 -10.64
CA THR A 237 -8.84 7.32 -12.05
C THR A 237 -8.03 6.04 -12.16
N VAL A 238 -8.50 5.08 -12.96
CA VAL A 238 -7.80 3.85 -13.28
C VAL A 238 -7.66 3.74 -14.80
N LYS A 239 -6.44 3.61 -15.32
CA LYS A 239 -6.20 3.65 -16.76
C LYS A 239 -5.12 2.69 -17.21
N ASN A 240 -5.32 2.04 -18.35
CA ASN A 240 -4.36 1.11 -18.96
C ASN A 240 -3.89 0.03 -17.98
N CYS A 241 -4.80 -0.50 -17.15
CA CYS A 241 -4.46 -1.52 -16.16
C CYS A 241 -4.87 -2.90 -16.66
N THR A 242 -4.04 -3.90 -16.41
CA THR A 242 -4.29 -5.29 -16.78
C THR A 242 -4.63 -6.07 -15.52
N PHE A 243 -5.71 -6.82 -15.55
CA PHE A 243 -6.10 -7.73 -14.50
C PHE A 243 -5.89 -9.15 -15.00
N SER A 244 -5.29 -10.03 -14.21
CA SER A 244 -5.05 -11.41 -14.64
C SER A 244 -5.21 -12.33 -13.44
N ASP A 245 -6.00 -13.40 -13.59
CA ASP A 245 -6.28 -14.33 -12.50
C ASP A 245 -6.78 -13.62 -11.22
N THR A 246 -7.55 -12.54 -11.37
CA THR A 246 -8.16 -11.82 -10.25
C THR A 246 -9.63 -12.16 -10.05
N ASP A 247 -10.08 -12.16 -8.79
CA ASP A 247 -11.49 -12.35 -8.45
C ASP A 247 -12.37 -11.22 -9.00
N ASN A 248 -11.82 -10.01 -9.09
CA ASN A 248 -12.50 -8.81 -9.59
C ASN A 248 -11.51 -7.95 -10.39
N GLY A 249 -12.04 -7.11 -11.28
CA GLY A 249 -11.32 -5.97 -11.85
C GLY A 249 -11.36 -4.82 -10.87
N LEU A 250 -12.31 -3.91 -11.06
CA LEU A 250 -12.57 -2.80 -10.16
C LEU A 250 -13.78 -3.11 -9.27
N ARG A 251 -13.69 -2.83 -7.98
CA ARG A 251 -14.72 -3.19 -7.01
C ARG A 251 -15.00 -2.04 -6.03
N VAL A 252 -16.26 -1.85 -5.65
CA VAL A 252 -16.63 -0.99 -4.51
C VAL A 252 -17.33 -1.84 -3.46
N LYS A 253 -16.83 -1.78 -2.21
CA LYS A 253 -17.34 -2.54 -1.06
C LYS A 253 -17.92 -1.59 -0.02
N THR A 254 -19.15 -1.84 0.43
CA THR A 254 -19.77 -1.11 1.55
C THR A 254 -20.37 -2.06 2.59
N TRP A 255 -20.40 -1.61 3.85
CA TRP A 255 -21.08 -2.26 4.96
C TRP A 255 -22.54 -1.82 5.03
N ALA A 256 -23.43 -2.80 5.24
CA ALA A 256 -24.83 -2.58 5.54
C ALA A 256 -25.20 -3.20 6.91
N PRO A 257 -26.04 -2.53 7.72
CA PRO A 257 -26.47 -1.15 7.55
C PRO A 257 -25.32 -0.18 7.84
N SER A 258 -25.22 0.92 7.08
CA SER A 258 -24.32 2.03 7.44
C SER A 258 -25.10 3.12 8.16
N SER A 259 -24.56 3.63 9.25
CA SER A 259 -25.20 4.68 10.06
C SER A 259 -25.16 6.06 9.38
N MET A 260 -24.27 6.27 8.41
CA MET A 260 -24.04 7.53 7.71
C MET A 260 -23.68 7.29 6.24
N PRO A 261 -24.15 8.12 5.29
CA PRO A 261 -23.80 7.96 3.88
C PRO A 261 -22.31 8.28 3.65
N VAL A 262 -21.63 7.44 2.87
CA VAL A 262 -20.31 7.70 2.29
C VAL A 262 -20.45 7.72 0.78
N THR A 263 -19.90 8.75 0.15
CA THR A 263 -19.96 8.96 -1.30
C THR A 263 -18.70 8.44 -1.96
N VAL A 264 -18.88 7.68 -3.05
CA VAL A 264 -17.82 7.40 -4.02
C VAL A 264 -18.17 8.12 -5.31
N SER A 265 -17.40 9.13 -5.69
CA SER A 265 -17.70 9.97 -6.87
C SER A 265 -16.47 10.20 -7.76
N THR A 266 -16.73 10.48 -9.03
CA THR A 266 -15.70 10.71 -10.07
C THR A 266 -14.77 9.50 -10.19
N PHE A 267 -15.38 8.36 -10.53
CA PHE A 267 -14.66 7.14 -10.84
C PHE A 267 -14.56 6.96 -12.36
N THR A 268 -13.34 6.87 -12.88
CA THR A 268 -13.07 6.77 -14.31
C THR A 268 -12.16 5.60 -14.62
N ASP A 269 -12.60 4.69 -15.49
CA ASP A 269 -11.79 3.60 -16.02
C ASP A 269 -11.59 3.70 -17.54
N HIS A 270 -10.37 3.40 -18.02
CA HIS A 270 -10.02 3.39 -19.44
C HIS A 270 -9.05 2.25 -19.75
N ASN A 271 -9.31 1.46 -20.80
CA ASN A 271 -8.46 0.34 -21.25
C ASN A 271 -8.11 -0.61 -20.11
N VAL A 272 -9.14 -1.22 -19.53
CA VAL A 272 -9.01 -2.25 -18.51
C VAL A 272 -9.22 -3.61 -19.17
N GLU A 273 -8.21 -4.47 -19.11
CA GLU A 273 -8.18 -5.77 -19.79
C GLU A 273 -8.21 -6.94 -18.77
N ASP A 274 -8.79 -8.06 -19.19
CA ASP A 274 -8.69 -9.39 -18.58
C ASP A 274 -9.20 -9.59 -17.13
N ALA A 275 -10.12 -8.74 -16.68
CA ALA A 275 -10.83 -8.92 -15.42
C ALA A 275 -12.00 -9.92 -15.51
N VAL A 276 -12.09 -10.87 -14.56
CA VAL A 276 -13.24 -11.78 -14.39
C VAL A 276 -14.55 -11.02 -14.15
N CYS A 277 -14.48 -9.89 -13.42
CA CYS A 277 -15.58 -8.95 -13.24
C CYS A 277 -15.06 -7.50 -13.37
N PRO A 278 -15.16 -6.86 -14.54
CA PRO A 278 -14.51 -5.57 -14.80
C PRO A 278 -14.93 -4.46 -13.82
N LEU A 279 -16.21 -4.43 -13.41
CA LEU A 279 -16.75 -3.55 -12.37
C LEU A 279 -17.75 -4.30 -11.47
N ALA A 280 -17.50 -4.36 -10.17
CA ALA A 280 -18.39 -4.96 -9.16
C ALA A 280 -18.79 -3.95 -8.06
N TRP A 281 -20.08 -3.89 -7.71
CA TRP A 281 -20.59 -3.11 -6.57
C TRP A 281 -21.16 -4.07 -5.53
N ARG A 282 -20.58 -4.10 -4.32
CA ARG A 282 -21.02 -5.01 -3.25
C ARG A 282 -21.43 -4.25 -1.99
N VAL A 283 -22.73 -4.28 -1.71
CA VAL A 283 -23.34 -3.97 -0.41
C VAL A 283 -23.62 -5.35 0.23
N ARG A 284 -23.02 -5.65 1.40
CA ARG A 284 -22.93 -7.03 1.96
C ARG A 284 -23.98 -8.06 1.49
N SER A 285 -23.53 -9.07 0.74
CA SER A 285 -23.78 -10.49 1.03
C SER A 285 -22.56 -11.29 0.52
N TRP A 286 -22.21 -12.39 1.18
CA TRP A 286 -21.13 -13.31 0.77
C TRP A 286 -21.58 -14.15 -0.45
N ASP A 287 -22.16 -13.51 -1.46
CA ASP A 287 -22.53 -14.16 -2.71
C ASP A 287 -21.38 -13.97 -3.71
N GLN A 288 -20.79 -15.09 -4.15
CA GLN A 288 -19.73 -15.11 -5.15
C GLN A 288 -20.27 -14.84 -6.57
N ARG A 289 -21.53 -14.43 -6.71
CA ARG A 289 -22.15 -14.11 -8.00
C ARG A 289 -22.04 -12.62 -8.29
N CYS A 290 -21.73 -12.31 -9.55
CA CYS A 290 -21.74 -10.96 -10.09
C CYS A 290 -23.18 -10.43 -10.10
N GLU A 291 -23.65 -9.84 -8.99
CA GLU A 291 -24.92 -9.14 -8.93
C GLU A 291 -24.68 -7.64 -8.73
N VAL A 292 -25.12 -6.84 -9.71
CA VAL A 292 -25.20 -5.38 -9.58
C VAL A 292 -26.39 -5.08 -8.65
N HIS A 293 -26.16 -5.06 -7.33
CA HIS A 293 -27.22 -4.71 -6.39
C HIS A 293 -27.53 -3.21 -6.44
N LYS A 294 -28.82 -2.87 -6.59
CA LYS A 294 -29.33 -1.51 -6.50
C LYS A 294 -29.46 -1.07 -5.03
N ARG A 295 -28.71 -0.01 -4.70
CA ARG A 295 -28.88 1.01 -3.64
C ARG A 295 -28.70 0.58 -2.17
N GLU A 296 -27.62 1.09 -1.57
CA GLU A 296 -27.60 2.17 -0.58
C GLU A 296 -26.24 2.89 -0.67
N GLY A 297 -26.25 4.21 -0.94
CA GLY A 297 -25.09 5.05 -1.30
C GLY A 297 -25.41 5.98 -2.47
N ASP A 298 -25.09 7.27 -2.38
CA ASP A 298 -25.19 8.22 -3.51
C ASP A 298 -23.93 8.08 -4.37
N PHE A 299 -24.11 7.64 -5.62
CA PHE A 299 -23.03 7.35 -6.56
C PHE A 299 -23.26 8.17 -7.83
N SER A 300 -22.94 9.46 -7.77
CA SER A 300 -23.09 10.43 -8.86
C SER A 300 -21.80 10.59 -9.69
N ASN A 301 -21.94 10.88 -11.00
CA ASN A 301 -20.85 11.03 -12.00
C ASN A 301 -19.95 9.78 -12.23
N ARG A 302 -20.46 8.79 -12.99
CA ARG A 302 -19.69 7.62 -13.45
C ARG A 302 -19.55 7.63 -14.97
N SER A 303 -18.34 7.38 -15.47
CA SER A 303 -18.10 7.00 -16.87
C SER A 303 -17.18 5.79 -16.88
N CYS A 304 -17.73 4.64 -17.26
CA CYS A 304 -16.97 3.45 -17.63
C CYS A 304 -16.90 3.38 -19.15
N SER A 305 -15.70 3.37 -19.70
CA SER A 305 -15.47 3.29 -21.14
C SER A 305 -14.28 2.38 -21.43
N GLY A 306 -14.52 1.25 -22.08
CA GLY A 306 -13.46 0.41 -22.64
C GLY A 306 -13.07 -0.83 -21.83
N CYS A 307 -13.99 -1.47 -21.10
CA CYS A 307 -13.78 -2.85 -20.66
C CYS A 307 -13.93 -3.81 -21.86
N SER A 308 -12.83 -4.43 -22.30
CA SER A 308 -12.86 -5.57 -23.23
C SER A 308 -12.67 -6.85 -22.42
N MET A 309 -13.66 -7.77 -22.48
CA MET A 309 -13.45 -9.12 -22.00
C MET A 309 -12.81 -9.93 -23.13
N GLN A 310 -11.57 -10.40 -22.98
CA GLN A 310 -11.17 -11.62 -23.68
C GLN A 310 -11.75 -12.79 -22.90
N GLN A 311 -12.48 -13.69 -23.58
CA GLN A 311 -12.88 -14.96 -22.98
C GLN A 311 -11.61 -15.78 -22.72
N GLY A 312 -11.03 -15.63 -21.52
CA GLY A 312 -10.02 -16.54 -21.01
C GLY A 312 -10.65 -17.94 -20.97
N GLN A 313 -10.07 -18.86 -21.75
CA GLN A 313 -10.46 -20.27 -21.70
C GLN A 313 -10.32 -20.74 -20.25
N ALA A 314 -11.40 -21.22 -19.66
CA ALA A 314 -11.37 -21.88 -18.36
C ALA A 314 -10.33 -23.01 -18.41
N MET A 315 -9.23 -22.85 -17.68
CA MET A 315 -8.26 -23.92 -17.46
C MET A 315 -9.00 -25.05 -16.72
N PRO A 316 -9.08 -26.27 -17.28
CA PRO A 316 -9.82 -27.36 -16.64
C PRO A 316 -9.02 -27.84 -15.42
N GLY A 317 -9.51 -27.57 -14.21
CA GLY A 317 -8.91 -28.16 -13.00
C GLY A 317 -9.14 -27.47 -11.66
N HIS A 318 -9.59 -26.22 -11.62
CA HIS A 318 -9.82 -25.53 -10.34
C HIS A 318 -11.28 -25.61 -9.89
N THR A 319 -11.56 -26.59 -9.02
CA THR A 319 -12.73 -26.56 -8.14
C THR A 319 -12.70 -25.29 -7.29
N VAL A 320 -13.57 -24.33 -7.61
CA VAL A 320 -13.95 -23.25 -6.70
C VAL A 320 -14.63 -23.90 -5.50
N ARG A 321 -13.91 -24.06 -4.37
CA ARG A 321 -14.52 -24.48 -3.10
C ARG A 321 -15.17 -23.26 -2.48
N GLY A 322 -16.49 -23.30 -2.35
CA GLY A 322 -17.27 -22.30 -1.64
C GLY A 322 -17.05 -22.36 -0.13
N ALA A 323 -17.22 -21.18 0.48
CA ALA A 323 -17.35 -20.86 1.91
C ALA A 323 -16.16 -21.23 2.83
#